data_AF-A0A1I6PR16-F1
#
_entry.id   AF-A0A1I6PR16-F1
#
_cell.length_a   1.000
_cell.length_b   1.000
_cell.length_c   1.000
_cell.angle_alpha   90.00
_cell.angle_beta   90.00
_cell.angle_gamma   90.00
#
_symmetry.space_group_name_H-M   'P 1'
#
loop_
_entity.id
_entity.type
_entity.pdbx_description
1 polymer ?
#
loop_
_entity_poly.entity_id
_entity_poly.type
_entity_poly.pdbx_seq_one_letter_code
_entity_poly.pdbx_strand_id
1 'polypeptide(L)'
;MNKKLSPREHARLARELIEACGGLEEAASACRVKKSALSGYQTAHDPSTMPADIIDALEEYAQQGPIYSGAIAERRMFPVPAGNLADLACELSEQTLEAQALIRRALSDGQLTPREIDAIAAAERDAEAALDRLKAARRAIDAASPSPLRAA
;
A
#
# COMPACT_ATOMS: atom_id res chain seq x y z
N MET A 1 16.69 -8.68 -14.06
CA MET A 1 17.06 -10.03 -13.60
C MET A 1 16.26 -10.33 -12.34
N ASN A 2 15.20 -11.16 -12.41
CA ASN A 2 14.32 -11.42 -11.26
C ASN A 2 15.08 -12.20 -10.18
N LYS A 3 15.52 -11.50 -9.14
CA LYS A 3 16.25 -12.09 -8.02
C LYS A 3 15.23 -12.75 -7.07
N LYS A 4 15.10 -14.07 -7.16
CA LYS A 4 14.32 -14.87 -6.20
C LYS A 4 14.79 -14.57 -4.78
N LEU A 5 13.88 -14.65 -3.81
CA LEU A 5 14.23 -14.59 -2.39
C LEU A 5 15.27 -15.68 -2.09
N SER A 6 16.34 -15.30 -1.40
CA SER A 6 17.32 -16.27 -0.92
C SER A 6 16.75 -17.06 0.26
N PRO A 7 17.25 -18.27 0.55
CA PRO A 7 16.83 -19.05 1.73
C PRO A 7 16.98 -18.26 3.05
N ARG A 8 18.01 -17.40 3.13
CA ARG A 8 18.23 -16.49 4.27
C ARG A 8 17.11 -15.46 4.43
N GLU A 9 16.62 -14.92 3.32
CA GLU A 9 15.52 -13.95 3.35
C GLU A 9 14.19 -14.62 3.70
N HIS A 10 13.94 -15.82 3.16
CA HIS A 10 12.78 -16.63 3.56
C HIS A 10 12.79 -16.93 5.07
N ALA A 11 13.94 -17.29 5.62
CA ALA A 11 14.11 -17.56 7.05
C ALA A 11 13.95 -16.32 7.93
N ARG A 12 14.39 -15.14 7.45
CA ARG A 12 14.18 -13.86 8.15
C ARG A 12 12.70 -13.50 8.19
N LEU A 13 12.01 -13.54 7.05
CA LEU A 13 10.59 -13.21 6.95
C LEU A 13 9.72 -14.18 7.76
N ALA A 14 10.08 -15.47 7.79
CA ALA A 14 9.41 -16.44 8.65
C ALA A 14 9.52 -16.08 10.14
N ARG A 15 10.70 -15.63 10.59
CA ARG A 15 10.92 -15.22 11.98
C ARG A 15 10.10 -13.98 12.32
N GLU A 16 10.13 -12.96 11.47
CA GLU A 16 9.37 -11.73 11.66
C GLU A 16 7.86 -11.98 11.72
N LEU A 17 7.34 -12.81 10.81
CA LEU A 17 5.93 -13.16 10.82
C LEU A 17 5.53 -13.94 12.08
N ILE A 18 6.34 -14.91 12.51
CA ILE A 18 6.08 -15.70 13.73
C ILE A 18 6.17 -14.81 14.98
N GLU A 19 7.11 -13.87 15.03
CA GLU A 19 7.21 -12.89 16.11
C GLU A 19 5.98 -11.97 16.15
N ALA A 20 5.49 -11.53 15.00
CA ALA A 20 4.27 -10.72 14.90
C ALA A 20 3.03 -11.44 15.42
N CYS A 21 2.97 -12.77 15.28
CA CYS A 21 1.92 -13.60 15.89
C CYS A 21 2.04 -13.76 17.42
N GLY A 22 3.12 -13.27 18.05
CA GLY A 22 3.38 -13.49 19.48
C GLY A 22 4.32 -14.68 19.78
N GLY A 23 4.98 -15.22 18.76
CA GLY A 23 5.95 -16.30 18.87
C GLY A 23 5.42 -17.66 18.40
N LEU A 24 6.26 -18.69 18.52
CA LEU A 24 6.04 -20.01 17.91
C LEU A 24 4.80 -20.76 18.40
N GLU A 25 4.41 -20.61 19.67
CA GLU A 25 3.23 -21.28 20.22
C GLU A 25 1.95 -20.64 19.67
N GLU A 26 1.87 -19.32 19.69
CA GLU A 26 0.75 -18.55 19.14
C GLU A 26 0.62 -18.76 17.62
N ALA A 27 1.74 -18.72 16.89
CA ALA A 27 1.71 -19.01 15.46
C ALA A 27 1.23 -20.44 15.14
N ALA A 28 1.57 -21.42 15.98
CA ALA A 28 1.14 -22.81 15.77
C ALA A 28 -0.37 -23.02 16.04
N SER A 29 -1.00 -22.21 16.88
CA SER A 29 -2.45 -22.26 17.12
C SER A 29 -3.25 -21.62 15.97
N ALA A 30 -2.64 -20.68 15.27
CA ALA A 30 -3.24 -19.90 14.19
C ALA A 30 -3.19 -20.56 12.80
N CYS A 31 -2.45 -21.66 12.63
CA CYS A 31 -2.27 -22.31 11.33
C CYS A 31 -2.31 -23.84 11.43
N ARG A 32 -2.35 -24.53 10.28
CA ARG A 32 -2.46 -26.00 10.24
C ARG A 32 -1.17 -26.77 10.59
N VAL A 33 -0.04 -26.09 10.81
CA VAL A 33 1.26 -26.75 11.03
C VAL A 33 1.73 -26.62 12.48
N LYS A 34 2.48 -27.63 12.93
CA LYS A 34 3.04 -27.65 14.29
C LYS A 34 4.26 -26.72 14.42
N LYS A 35 4.56 -26.34 15.66
CA LYS A 35 5.75 -25.56 16.05
C LYS A 35 7.06 -26.04 15.44
N SER A 36 7.27 -27.35 15.28
CA SER A 36 8.49 -27.90 14.66
C SER A 36 8.65 -27.48 13.20
N ALA A 37 7.56 -27.47 12.42
CA ALA A 37 7.58 -27.02 11.03
C ALA A 37 7.82 -25.51 10.95
N LEU A 38 7.16 -24.73 11.80
CA LEU A 38 7.37 -23.28 11.90
C LEU A 38 8.81 -22.92 12.30
N SER A 39 9.43 -23.71 13.19
CA SER A 39 10.85 -23.57 13.53
C SER A 39 11.76 -23.92 12.36
N GLY A 40 11.38 -24.92 11.54
CA GLY A 40 12.09 -25.27 10.31
C GLY A 40 12.16 -24.09 9.34
N TYR A 41 11.03 -23.42 9.10
CA TYR A 41 10.96 -22.29 8.18
C TYR A 41 11.83 -21.09 8.58
N GLN A 42 12.22 -20.96 9.85
CA GLN A 42 13.11 -19.90 10.35
C GLN A 42 14.60 -20.22 10.17
N THR A 43 14.93 -21.41 9.66
CA THR A 43 16.30 -21.91 9.54
C THR A 43 16.81 -21.70 8.12
N ALA A 44 17.82 -20.85 7.95
CA ALA A 44 18.38 -20.55 6.63
C ALA A 44 19.16 -21.72 5.98
N HIS A 45 19.50 -22.74 6.77
CA HIS A 45 20.16 -23.97 6.29
C HIS A 45 19.16 -25.02 5.80
N ASP A 46 17.87 -24.86 6.13
CA ASP A 46 16.81 -25.71 5.66
C ASP A 46 16.25 -25.11 4.35
N PRO A 47 16.17 -25.88 3.25
CA PRO A 47 15.61 -25.38 2.00
C PRO A 47 14.09 -25.23 2.04
N SER A 48 13.40 -25.65 3.10
CA SER A 48 11.95 -25.53 3.23
C SER A 48 11.51 -24.08 3.41
N THR A 49 10.67 -23.61 2.49
CA THR A 49 10.03 -22.29 2.58
C THR A 49 8.63 -22.43 3.14
N MET A 50 8.18 -21.42 3.88
CA MET A 50 6.81 -21.38 4.41
C MET A 50 5.79 -21.40 3.25
N PRO A 51 4.81 -22.33 3.26
CA PRO A 51 3.76 -22.37 2.24
C PRO A 51 2.85 -21.14 2.27
N ALA A 52 2.28 -20.78 1.11
CA ALA A 52 1.47 -19.57 0.97
C ALA A 52 0.21 -19.56 1.84
N ASP A 53 -0.45 -20.71 2.02
CA ASP A 53 -1.61 -20.87 2.90
C ASP A 53 -1.27 -20.65 4.38
N ILE A 54 -0.03 -20.97 4.78
CA ILE A 54 0.45 -20.71 6.14
C ILE A 54 0.80 -19.24 6.31
N ILE A 55 1.42 -18.62 5.30
CA ILE A 55 1.70 -17.18 5.31
C ILE A 55 0.40 -16.37 5.48
N ASP A 56 -0.62 -16.69 4.69
CA ASP A 56 -1.92 -16.02 4.71
C ASP A 56 -2.59 -16.13 6.09
N ALA A 57 -2.68 -17.35 6.64
CA ALA A 57 -3.29 -17.59 7.95
C ALA A 57 -2.56 -16.86 9.09
N LEU A 58 -1.22 -16.81 9.06
CA LEU A 58 -0.44 -16.13 10.08
C LEU A 58 -0.51 -14.60 9.96
N GLU A 59 -0.55 -14.06 8.74
CA GLU A 59 -0.72 -12.61 8.51
C GLU A 59 -2.12 -12.15 8.91
N GLU A 60 -3.15 -12.95 8.62
CA GLU A 60 -4.51 -12.74 9.12
C GLU A 60 -4.53 -12.78 10.66
N TYR A 61 -3.88 -13.76 11.30
CA TYR A 61 -3.84 -13.82 12.76
C TYR A 61 -3.08 -12.65 13.40
N ALA A 62 -1.95 -12.25 12.82
CA ALA A 62 -1.11 -11.18 13.37
C ALA A 62 -1.77 -9.79 13.29
N GLN A 63 -2.73 -9.57 12.37
CA GLN A 63 -3.44 -8.30 12.18
C GLN A 63 -2.51 -7.07 12.02
N GLN A 64 -1.29 -7.29 11.54
CA GLN A 64 -0.25 -6.26 11.34
C GLN A 64 0.00 -5.94 9.87
N GLY A 65 -0.80 -6.53 8.97
CA GLY A 65 -0.64 -6.39 7.52
C GLY A 65 0.36 -7.40 6.91
N PRO A 66 0.62 -7.32 5.59
CA PRO A 66 1.38 -8.31 4.86
C PRO A 66 2.89 -8.18 5.13
N ILE A 67 3.48 -9.11 5.88
CA ILE A 67 4.90 -9.13 6.24
C ILE A 67 5.70 -9.94 5.21
N TYR A 68 5.36 -11.22 5.08
CA TYR A 68 6.05 -12.17 4.21
C TYR A 68 5.50 -12.05 2.79
N SER A 69 4.18 -12.06 2.62
CA SER A 69 3.54 -11.91 1.31
C SER A 69 3.85 -10.54 0.70
N GLY A 70 3.93 -9.49 1.53
CA GLY A 70 4.34 -8.14 1.16
C GLY A 70 5.74 -8.10 0.56
N ALA A 71 6.72 -8.71 1.24
CA ALA A 71 8.09 -8.79 0.73
C ALA A 71 8.22 -9.59 -0.59
N ILE A 72 7.33 -10.56 -0.83
CA ILE A 72 7.25 -11.26 -2.12
C ILE A 72 6.64 -10.33 -3.19
N ALA A 73 5.56 -9.62 -2.84
CA ALA A 73 4.84 -8.72 -3.73
C ALA A 73 5.71 -7.52 -4.16
N GLU A 74 6.40 -6.87 -3.24
CA GLU A 74 7.31 -5.74 -3.49
C GLU A 74 8.36 -6.06 -4.57
N ARG A 75 8.90 -7.29 -4.55
CA ARG A 75 9.90 -7.73 -5.53
C ARG A 75 9.32 -8.00 -6.91
N ARG A 76 8.00 -8.15 -7.01
CA ARG A 76 7.26 -8.32 -8.26
C ARG A 76 6.60 -7.02 -8.72
N MET A 77 6.73 -5.92 -7.96
CA MET A 77 6.22 -4.63 -8.38
C MET A 77 7.04 -4.14 -9.58
N PHE A 78 6.37 -4.08 -10.74
CA PHE A 78 6.87 -3.37 -11.91
C PHE A 78 7.04 -1.89 -11.54
N PRO A 79 8.08 -1.20 -12.03
CA PRO A 79 8.23 0.22 -11.77
C PRO A 79 6.96 0.95 -12.24
N VAL A 80 6.29 1.66 -11.32
CA VAL A 80 5.21 2.58 -11.66
C VAL A 80 5.83 3.71 -12.48
N PRO A 81 5.36 3.99 -13.71
CA PRO A 81 5.92 5.09 -14.50
C PRO A 81 5.70 6.42 -13.77
N ALA A 82 6.78 7.15 -13.50
CA ALA A 82 6.76 8.45 -12.82
C ALA A 82 5.90 9.53 -13.52
N GLY A 83 5.57 9.34 -14.81
CA GLY A 83 4.67 10.22 -15.56
C GLY A 83 3.28 10.36 -14.93
N ASN A 84 2.77 9.29 -14.29
CA ASN A 84 1.43 9.29 -13.71
C ASN A 84 1.26 10.34 -12.59
N LEU A 85 2.30 10.63 -11.80
CA LEU A 85 2.15 11.57 -10.69
C LEU A 85 2.13 13.03 -11.16
N ALA A 86 2.90 13.37 -12.19
CA ALA A 86 2.91 14.70 -12.78
C ALA A 86 1.58 15.00 -13.50
N ASP A 87 1.06 14.02 -14.24
CA ASP A 87 -0.23 14.12 -14.93
C ASP A 87 -1.38 14.32 -13.92
N LEU A 88 -1.42 13.52 -12.85
CA LEU A 88 -2.42 13.66 -11.78
C LEU A 88 -2.32 15.00 -11.02
N ALA A 89 -1.11 15.54 -10.84
CA ALA A 89 -0.93 16.85 -10.23
C ALA A 89 -1.42 17.99 -11.15
N CYS A 90 -1.27 17.84 -12.47
CA CYS A 90 -1.87 18.76 -13.44
C CYS A 90 -3.39 18.68 -13.41
N GLU A 91 -3.96 17.47 -13.42
CA GLU A 91 -5.41 17.25 -13.34
C GLU A 91 -6.02 17.94 -12.11
N LEU A 92 -5.41 17.77 -10.92
CA LEU A 92 -5.87 18.47 -9.71
C LEU A 92 -5.86 19.99 -9.86
N SER A 93 -4.81 20.53 -10.50
CA SER A 93 -4.68 21.98 -10.71
C SER A 93 -5.78 22.50 -11.64
N GLU A 94 -6.07 21.77 -12.72
CA GLU A 94 -7.15 22.10 -13.66
C GLU A 94 -8.52 22.09 -12.99
N GLN A 95 -8.84 21.03 -12.22
CA GLN A 95 -10.13 20.92 -11.52
C GLN A 95 -10.31 22.02 -10.46
N THR A 96 -9.23 22.38 -9.75
CA THR A 96 -9.26 23.47 -8.76
C THR A 96 -9.48 24.83 -9.43
N LEU A 97 -8.83 25.08 -10.57
CA LEU A 97 -9.01 26.31 -11.34
C LEU A 97 -10.43 26.43 -11.91
N GLU A 98 -11.02 25.32 -12.34
CA GLU A 98 -12.40 25.27 -12.83
C GLU A 98 -13.41 25.62 -11.72
N ALA A 99 -13.28 25.01 -10.55
CA ALA A 99 -14.09 25.36 -9.39
C ALA A 99 -13.97 26.85 -9.02
N GLN A 100 -12.73 27.38 -9.01
CA GLN A 100 -12.49 28.80 -8.75
C GLN A 100 -13.13 29.71 -9.81
N ALA A 101 -13.08 29.33 -11.08
CA ALA A 101 -13.68 30.09 -12.17
C ALA A 101 -15.22 30.13 -12.04
N LEU A 102 -15.84 29.02 -11.68
CA LEU A 102 -17.27 28.93 -11.41
C LEU A 102 -17.69 29.81 -10.24
N ILE A 103 -16.97 29.75 -9.11
CA ILE A 103 -17.24 30.60 -7.94
C ILE A 103 -17.13 32.08 -8.30
N ARG A 104 -16.06 32.47 -9.02
CA ARG A 104 -15.85 33.86 -9.44
C ARG A 104 -16.98 34.36 -10.34
N ARG A 105 -17.45 33.51 -11.26
CA ARG A 105 -18.55 33.85 -12.17
C ARG A 105 -19.87 33.97 -11.42
N ALA A 106 -20.18 33.03 -10.54
CA ALA A 106 -21.41 33.02 -9.75
C ALA A 106 -21.48 34.19 -8.75
N LEU A 107 -20.34 34.73 -8.33
CA LEU A 107 -20.31 35.92 -7.46
C LEU A 107 -20.31 37.26 -8.23
N SER A 108 -20.29 37.24 -9.56
CA SER A 108 -20.09 38.45 -10.37
C SER A 108 -21.26 39.45 -10.30
N ASP A 109 -22.48 38.96 -10.03
CA ASP A 109 -23.69 39.76 -9.81
C ASP A 109 -24.07 39.87 -8.33
N GLY A 110 -23.25 39.32 -7.43
CA GLY A 110 -23.44 39.34 -5.99
C GLY A 110 -24.58 38.45 -5.47
N GLN A 111 -25.13 37.55 -6.29
CA GLN A 111 -26.22 36.64 -5.91
C GLN A 111 -25.88 35.20 -6.33
N LEU A 112 -25.93 34.27 -5.38
CA LEU A 112 -25.78 32.84 -5.71
C LEU A 112 -27.15 32.22 -5.97
N THR A 113 -27.37 31.75 -7.20
CA THR A 113 -28.56 30.95 -7.51
C THR A 113 -28.40 29.50 -7.07
N PRO A 114 -29.51 28.77 -6.79
CA PRO A 114 -29.42 27.34 -6.47
C PRO A 114 -28.67 26.51 -7.52
N ARG A 115 -28.85 26.86 -8.80
CA ARG A 115 -28.16 26.20 -9.92
C ARG A 115 -26.66 26.41 -9.89
N GLU A 116 -26.21 27.60 -9.51
CA GLU A 116 -24.78 27.90 -9.38
C GLU A 116 -24.16 27.22 -8.17
N ILE A 117 -24.90 27.14 -7.06
CA ILE A 117 -24.49 26.37 -5.88
C ILE A 117 -24.31 24.89 -6.26
N ASP A 118 -25.24 24.30 -7.00
CA ASP A 118 -25.13 22.91 -7.46
C ASP A 118 -23.92 22.70 -8.39
N ALA A 119 -23.64 23.66 -9.28
CA ALA A 119 -22.50 23.61 -10.19
C ALA A 119 -21.16 23.75 -9.44
N ILE A 120 -21.08 24.65 -8.45
CA ILE A 120 -19.92 24.79 -7.57
C ILE A 120 -19.69 23.49 -6.79
N ALA A 121 -20.74 22.93 -6.19
CA ALA A 121 -20.64 21.69 -5.44
C ALA A 121 -20.20 20.49 -6.31
N ALA A 122 -20.58 20.47 -7.60
CA ALA A 122 -20.09 19.47 -8.55
C ALA A 122 -18.59 19.62 -8.81
N ALA A 123 -18.13 20.84 -9.12
CA ALA A 123 -16.72 21.10 -9.36
C ALA A 123 -15.84 20.86 -8.11
N GLU A 124 -16.35 21.15 -6.92
CA GLU A 124 -15.67 20.81 -5.65
C GLU A 124 -15.48 19.30 -5.49
N ARG A 125 -16.50 18.49 -5.80
CA ARG A 125 -16.40 17.02 -5.77
C ARG A 125 -15.39 16.50 -6.79
N ASP A 126 -15.33 17.09 -7.98
CA ASP A 126 -14.38 16.69 -9.01
C ASP A 126 -12.93 17.01 -8.60
N ALA A 127 -12.69 18.16 -7.98
CA ALA A 127 -11.39 18.52 -7.41
C ALA A 127 -10.98 17.59 -6.24
N GLU A 128 -11.92 17.22 -5.37
CA GLU A 128 -11.69 16.27 -4.29
C GLU A 128 -11.33 14.88 -4.83
N ALA A 129 -12.05 14.41 -5.85
CA ALA A 129 -11.74 13.15 -6.52
C ALA A 129 -10.35 13.16 -7.18
N ALA A 130 -9.96 14.26 -7.82
CA ALA A 130 -8.62 14.39 -8.41
C ALA A 130 -7.52 14.36 -7.32
N LEU A 131 -7.74 15.04 -6.19
CA LEU A 131 -6.83 15.02 -5.05
C LEU A 131 -6.67 13.60 -4.48
N ASP A 132 -7.75 12.84 -4.39
CA ASP A 132 -7.71 11.48 -3.87
C ASP A 132 -6.99 10.51 -4.82
N ARG A 133 -7.14 10.67 -6.14
CA ARG A 133 -6.32 9.94 -7.13
C ARG A 133 -4.84 10.25 -6.96
N LEU A 134 -4.47 11.53 -6.79
CA LEU A 134 -3.09 11.94 -6.56
C LEU A 134 -2.53 11.35 -5.24
N LYS A 135 -3.30 11.39 -4.15
CA LYS A 135 -2.92 10.78 -2.86
C LYS A 135 -2.74 9.27 -3.00
N ALA A 136 -3.64 8.59 -3.71
CA ALA A 136 -3.56 7.15 -3.94
C ALA A 136 -2.30 6.78 -4.73
N ALA A 137 -2.00 7.53 -5.80
CA ALA A 137 -0.78 7.34 -6.58
C ALA A 137 0.48 7.56 -5.74
N ARG A 138 0.53 8.62 -4.91
CA ARG A 138 1.64 8.85 -3.99
C ARG A 138 1.80 7.71 -2.99
N ARG A 139 0.72 7.26 -2.35
CA ARG A 139 0.77 6.12 -1.41
C ARG A 139 1.28 4.84 -2.08
N ALA A 140 0.90 4.60 -3.33
CA ALA A 140 1.41 3.47 -4.11
C ALA A 140 2.91 3.60 -4.40
N ILE A 141 3.41 4.82 -4.66
CA ILE A 141 4.84 5.09 -4.83
C ILE A 141 5.60 4.93 -3.51
N ASP A 142 5.06 5.45 -2.40
CA ASP A 142 5.66 5.33 -1.06
C ASP A 142 5.76 3.85 -0.65
N ALA A 143 4.71 3.06 -0.89
CA ALA A 143 4.72 1.63 -0.67
C ALA A 143 5.71 0.87 -1.59
N ALA A 144 6.01 1.42 -2.77
CA ALA A 144 6.97 0.85 -3.71
C ALA A 144 8.42 1.33 -3.49
N SER A 145 8.64 2.38 -2.69
CA SER A 145 9.96 2.96 -2.43
C SER A 145 10.55 2.37 -1.14
N PRO A 146 11.61 1.53 -1.21
CA PRO A 146 12.24 1.00 -0.01
C PRO A 146 12.84 2.16 0.80
N SER A 147 12.38 2.35 2.03
CA SER A 147 12.84 3.41 2.94
C SER A 147 14.37 3.39 3.08
N PRO A 148 15.11 4.44 2.69
CA PRO A 148 16.55 4.51 2.84
C PRO A 148 16.89 4.98 4.26
N LEU A 149 16.59 4.16 5.27
CA LEU A 149 16.93 4.48 6.66
C LEU A 149 17.34 3.24 7.45
N ARG A 150 18.33 2.48 6.97
CA ARG A 150 19.24 1.67 7.81
C ARG A 150 20.60 1.48 7.11
N ALA A 151 21.37 2.56 7.02
CA ALA A 151 22.81 2.51 6.79
C ALA A 151 23.47 3.56 7.68
N ALA A 152 23.53 3.26 8.98
CA ALA A 152 24.43 3.85 9.96
C ALA A 152 24.67 2.80 11.05
#